data_AF-A9WNG0-F1
#
_entry.id   AF-A9WNG0-F1
#
_cell.length_a   1.000
_cell.length_b   1.000
_cell.length_c   1.000
_cell.angle_alpha   90.00
_cell.angle_beta   90.00
_cell.angle_gamma   90.00
#
_symmetry.space_group_name_H-M   'P 1'
#
loop_
_entity.id
_entity.type
_entity.pdbx_description
1 polymer ?
#
loop_
_entity_poly.entity_id
_entity_poly.type
_entity_poly.pdbx_seq_one_letter_code
_entity_poly.pdbx_strand_id
1 'polypeptide(L)'
;MPFAVIGLLFGAFATATPTALSLGLLALIGGALVHGCLGLALGYWLPARGALPIANLIYFPLSFLGGLFGPVDFGVLQPLHTWSPTGAWSDLIASGLGSNISWLALGILAGYFVICTTAAIIGYRRVQETIYR
;
A
#
# COMPACT_ATOMS: atom_id res chain seq x y z
N MET A 1 0.53 19.72 3.89
CA MET A 1 1.32 20.88 4.36
C MET A 1 2.10 20.63 5.66
N PRO A 2 1.55 20.07 6.76
CA PRO A 2 2.32 19.91 8.01
C PRO A 2 3.54 18.97 7.88
N PHE A 3 3.44 17.87 7.13
CA PHE A 3 4.55 16.94 6.93
C PHE A 3 5.71 17.50 6.09
N ALA A 4 5.42 18.38 5.13
CA ALA A 4 6.47 19.05 4.36
C ALA A 4 7.26 20.04 5.21
N VAL A 5 6.58 20.75 6.12
CA VAL A 5 7.22 21.66 7.08
C VAL A 5 8.09 20.88 8.07
N ILE A 6 7.61 19.74 8.59
CA ILE A 6 8.40 18.87 9.48
C ILE A 6 9.63 18.32 8.73
N GLY A 7 9.46 17.77 7.53
CA GLY A 7 10.60 17.28 6.74
C GLY A 7 11.63 18.36 6.43
N LEU A 8 11.19 19.62 6.24
CA LEU A 8 12.09 20.76 6.03
C LEU A 8 12.86 21.10 7.30
N LEU A 9 12.18 21.17 8.45
CA LEU A 9 12.77 21.50 9.74
C LEU A 9 13.79 20.46 10.23
N PHE A 10 13.56 19.18 9.92
CA PHE A 10 14.46 18.08 10.29
C PHE A 10 15.53 17.78 9.23
N GLY A 11 15.66 18.63 8.20
CA GLY A 11 16.71 18.49 7.17
C GLY A 11 16.51 17.32 6.21
N ALA A 12 15.34 16.67 6.20
CA ALA A 12 15.05 15.56 5.30
C ALA A 12 15.08 15.98 3.82
N PHE A 13 14.82 17.25 3.52
CA PHE A 13 14.95 17.80 2.16
C PHE A 13 16.33 18.39 1.85
N ALA A 14 17.22 18.52 2.83
CA ALA A 14 18.56 19.09 2.62
C ALA A 14 19.49 18.13 1.86
N THR A 15 19.23 16.82 1.94
CA THR A 15 20.00 15.76 1.29
C THR A 15 19.22 15.05 0.16
N ALA A 16 17.94 15.39 -0.04
CA ALA A 16 17.08 14.71 -0.99
C ALA A 16 17.28 15.24 -2.42
N THR A 17 17.65 14.36 -3.34
CA THR A 17 17.72 14.68 -4.77
C THR A 17 16.31 14.81 -5.36
N PRO A 18 16.08 15.68 -6.36
CA PRO A 18 14.78 15.75 -7.05
C PRO A 18 14.32 14.41 -7.64
N THR A 19 15.27 13.57 -8.05
CA THR A 19 15.04 12.20 -8.52
C THR A 19 14.53 11.30 -7.39
N ALA A 20 15.15 11.35 -6.20
CA ALA A 20 14.68 10.59 -5.04
C ALA A 20 13.25 10.98 -4.64
N LEU A 21 12.96 12.28 -4.64
CA LEU A 21 11.63 12.79 -4.29
C LEU A 21 10.57 12.36 -5.31
N SER A 22 10.87 12.46 -6.60
CA SER A 22 9.93 12.05 -7.65
C SER A 22 9.68 10.55 -7.64
N LEU A 23 10.71 9.71 -7.48
CA LEU A 23 10.56 8.27 -7.36
C LEU A 23 9.81 7.86 -6.09
N GLY A 24 10.13 8.48 -4.95
CA GLY A 24 9.39 8.26 -3.70
C GLY A 24 7.91 8.64 -3.81
N LEU A 25 7.61 9.75 -4.50
CA LEU A 25 6.23 10.18 -4.75
C LEU A 25 5.49 9.21 -5.67
N LEU A 26 6.13 8.74 -6.74
CA LEU A 26 5.56 7.73 -7.65
C LEU A 26 5.32 6.41 -6.92
N ALA A 27 6.25 5.98 -6.05
CA ALA A 27 6.08 4.81 -5.19
C ALA A 27 4.90 4.96 -4.23
N LEU A 28 4.73 6.16 -3.65
CA LEU A 28 3.61 6.47 -2.77
C LEU A 28 2.26 6.38 -3.52
N ILE A 29 2.16 7.00 -4.69
CA ILE A 29 0.97 6.96 -5.54
C ILE A 29 0.68 5.52 -6.00
N GLY A 30 1.70 4.80 -6.45
CA GLY A 30 1.59 3.42 -6.91
C GLY A 30 1.00 2.50 -5.85
N GLY A 31 1.55 2.51 -4.64
CA GLY A 31 0.99 1.71 -3.56
C GLY A 31 -0.39 2.18 -3.10
N ALA A 32 -0.66 3.49 -3.09
CA ALA A 32 -2.00 4.02 -2.77
C ALA A 32 -3.08 3.49 -3.74
N LEU A 33 -2.76 3.35 -5.03
CA LEU A 33 -3.67 2.74 -6.01
C LEU A 33 -3.98 1.28 -5.67
N VAL A 34 -2.95 0.48 -5.34
CA VAL A 34 -3.11 -0.94 -4.97
C VAL A 34 -4.00 -1.09 -3.74
N HIS A 35 -3.73 -0.32 -2.70
CA HIS A 35 -4.51 -0.37 -1.46
C HIS A 35 -5.92 0.20 -1.64
N GLY A 36 -6.09 1.21 -2.50
CA GLY A 36 -7.41 1.69 -2.92
C GLY A 36 -8.26 0.58 -3.55
N CYS A 37 -7.68 -0.19 -4.48
CA CYS A 37 -8.33 -1.35 -5.09
C CYS A 37 -8.66 -2.45 -4.07
N LEU A 38 -7.77 -2.70 -3.11
CA LEU A 38 -8.03 -3.63 -2.00
C LEU A 38 -9.23 -3.16 -1.16
N GLY A 39 -9.29 -1.85 -0.85
CA GLY A 39 -10.44 -1.25 -0.16
C GLY A 39 -11.75 -1.42 -0.92
N LEU A 40 -11.73 -1.22 -2.25
CA LEU A 40 -12.89 -1.47 -3.11
C LEU A 40 -13.30 -2.95 -3.11
N ALA A 41 -12.35 -3.87 -3.20
CA ALA A 41 -12.62 -5.29 -3.11
C ALA A 41 -13.29 -5.64 -1.78
N LEU A 42 -12.75 -5.18 -0.65
CA LEU A 42 -13.39 -5.40 0.65
C LEU A 42 -14.80 -4.78 0.71
N GLY A 43 -14.98 -3.59 0.15
CA GLY A 43 -16.28 -2.90 0.11
C GLY A 43 -17.37 -3.66 -0.66
N TYR A 44 -17.02 -4.35 -1.75
CA TYR A 44 -17.99 -5.14 -2.52
C TYR A 44 -18.26 -6.53 -1.93
N TRP A 45 -17.29 -7.09 -1.21
CA TRP A 45 -17.40 -8.46 -0.69
C TRP A 45 -17.93 -8.54 0.74
N LEU A 46 -17.82 -7.46 1.51
CA LEU A 46 -18.26 -7.43 2.91
C LEU A 46 -19.64 -6.79 3.07
N PRO A 47 -20.41 -7.17 4.10
CA PRO A 47 -21.65 -6.49 4.44
C PRO A 47 -21.41 -5.02 4.81
N ALA A 48 -22.29 -4.12 4.37
CA ALA A 48 -22.14 -2.66 4.59
C ALA A 48 -21.95 -2.28 6.07
N ARG A 49 -22.56 -3.01 7.00
CA ARG A 49 -22.42 -2.77 8.44
C ARG A 49 -21.11 -3.28 9.05
N GLY A 50 -20.44 -4.24 8.41
CA GLY A 50 -19.20 -4.86 8.89
C GLY A 50 -17.94 -4.42 8.14
N ALA A 51 -18.08 -3.76 6.98
CA ALA A 51 -16.96 -3.44 6.10
C ALA A 51 -15.87 -2.61 6.79
N LEU A 52 -16.24 -1.55 7.52
CA LEU A 52 -15.27 -0.66 8.19
C LEU A 52 -14.48 -1.38 9.31
N PRO A 53 -15.12 -2.05 10.31
CA PRO A 53 -14.38 -2.80 11.32
C PRO A 53 -13.48 -3.88 10.74
N ILE A 54 -13.96 -4.63 9.75
CA ILE A 54 -13.21 -5.73 9.15
C ILE A 54 -12.03 -5.19 8.35
N ALA A 55 -12.22 -4.11 7.58
CA ALA A 55 -11.13 -3.46 6.86
C ALA A 55 -10.05 -2.99 7.84
N ASN A 56 -10.42 -2.35 8.95
CA ASN A 56 -9.44 -1.94 9.97
C ASN A 56 -8.71 -3.14 10.59
N LEU A 57 -9.42 -4.22 10.88
CA LEU A 57 -8.83 -5.45 11.44
C LEU A 57 -7.84 -6.10 10.48
N ILE A 58 -8.02 -5.95 9.16
CA ILE A 58 -7.09 -6.43 8.15
C ILE A 58 -5.93 -5.45 7.97
N TYR A 59 -6.22 -4.16 7.78
CA TYR A 59 -5.23 -3.14 7.45
C TYR A 59 -4.25 -2.87 8.58
N PHE A 60 -4.70 -2.90 9.84
CA PHE A 60 -3.83 -2.61 10.98
C PHE A 60 -2.67 -3.60 11.12
N PRO A 61 -2.88 -4.93 11.21
CA PRO A 61 -1.78 -5.88 11.27
C PRO A 61 -0.95 -5.87 9.98
N LEU A 62 -1.58 -5.68 8.82
CA LEU A 62 -0.86 -5.59 7.55
C LEU A 62 0.07 -4.37 7.54
N SER A 63 -0.36 -3.22 8.06
CA SER A 63 0.47 -2.01 8.13
C SER A 63 1.64 -2.18 9.09
N PHE A 64 1.45 -2.95 10.17
CA PHE A 64 2.52 -3.31 11.10
C PHE A 64 3.53 -4.27 10.47
N LEU A 65 3.05 -5.34 9.84
CA LEU A 65 3.88 -6.30 9.10
C LEU A 65 4.63 -5.66 7.93
N GLY A 66 4.04 -4.63 7.33
CA GLY A 66 4.65 -3.89 6.24
C GLY A 66 5.66 -2.82 6.68
N GLY A 67 5.90 -2.63 7.98
CA GLY A 67 6.85 -1.62 8.44
C GLY A 67 6.41 -0.17 8.20
N LEU A 68 5.12 0.08 7.97
CA LEU A 68 4.61 1.44 7.73
C LEU A 68 4.64 2.32 8.99
N PHE A 69 4.70 1.72 10.18
CA PHE A 69 4.84 2.44 11.45
C PHE A 69 6.29 2.80 11.79
N GLY A 70 7.27 2.30 11.04
CA GLY A 70 8.69 2.54 11.29
C GLY A 70 9.56 1.32 10.95
N PRO A 71 10.89 1.46 11.05
CA PRO A 71 11.81 0.37 10.81
C PRO A 71 11.60 -0.73 11.86
N VAL A 72 11.33 -1.94 11.40
CA VAL A 72 11.13 -3.14 12.22
C VAL A 72 12.09 -4.21 11.70
N ASP A 73 12.84 -4.85 12.59
CA ASP A 73 13.60 -6.05 12.27
C ASP A 73 12.68 -7.27 12.38
N PHE A 74 12.35 -7.86 11.24
CA PHE A 74 11.47 -9.02 11.18
C PHE A 74 12.23 -10.34 11.34
N GLY A 75 13.56 -10.37 11.29
CA GLY A 75 14.38 -11.58 11.42
C GLY A 75 13.86 -12.74 10.56
N VAL A 76 13.45 -13.84 11.21
CA VAL A 76 12.87 -15.04 10.55
C VAL A 76 11.54 -14.76 9.82
N LEU A 77 10.84 -13.69 10.19
CA LEU A 77 9.58 -13.26 9.58
C LEU A 77 9.77 -12.26 8.44
N GLN A 78 11.01 -11.95 8.03
CA GLN A 78 11.29 -11.09 6.88
C GLN A 78 10.51 -11.48 5.61
N PRO A 79 10.31 -12.77 5.29
CA PRO A 79 9.48 -13.13 4.14
C PRO A 79 8.03 -12.63 4.22
N LEU A 80 7.44 -12.53 5.43
CA LEU A 80 6.09 -12.00 5.60
C LEU A 80 6.02 -10.52 5.26
N HIS A 81 7.04 -9.74 5.64
CA HIS A 81 7.16 -8.34 5.26
C HIS A 81 7.31 -8.23 3.74
N THR A 82 8.30 -8.90 3.14
CA THR A 82 8.61 -8.78 1.71
C THR A 82 7.44 -9.17 0.81
N TRP A 83 6.70 -10.23 1.15
CA TRP A 83 5.55 -10.68 0.37
C TRP A 83 4.24 -9.97 0.71
N SER A 84 4.18 -9.19 1.79
CA SER A 84 2.99 -8.39 2.09
C SER A 84 2.85 -7.20 1.15
N PRO A 85 1.63 -6.78 0.76
CA PRO A 85 1.44 -5.61 -0.10
C PRO A 85 1.92 -4.31 0.55
N THR A 86 1.83 -4.23 1.89
CA THR A 86 2.29 -3.08 2.68
C THR A 86 3.81 -3.05 2.82
N GLY A 87 4.48 -4.20 2.96
CA GLY A 87 5.94 -4.28 2.99
C GLY A 87 6.59 -4.06 1.63
N ALA A 88 5.99 -4.62 0.56
CA ALA A 88 6.38 -4.25 -0.80
C ALA A 88 6.20 -2.73 -1.04
N TRP A 89 5.16 -2.12 -0.47
CA TRP A 89 5.00 -0.67 -0.55
C TRP A 89 6.07 0.11 0.23
N SER A 90 6.39 -0.29 1.46
CA SER A 90 7.48 0.35 2.22
C SER A 90 8.81 0.27 1.48
N ASP A 91 9.12 -0.88 0.89
CA ASP A 91 10.37 -1.11 0.17
C ASP A 91 10.45 -0.32 -1.12
N LEU A 92 9.33 -0.15 -1.82
CA LEU A 92 9.27 0.68 -3.02
C LEU A 92 9.47 2.15 -2.67
N ILE A 93 8.87 2.64 -1.58
CA ILE A 93 9.08 4.02 -1.10
C ILE A 93 10.55 4.21 -0.68
N ALA A 94 11.09 3.29 0.12
CA ALA A 94 12.46 3.37 0.61
C ALA A 94 13.48 3.34 -0.53
N SER A 95 13.32 2.42 -1.49
CA SER A 95 14.17 2.36 -2.68
C SER A 95 14.06 3.62 -3.55
N GLY A 96 12.84 4.15 -3.75
CA GLY A 96 12.60 5.40 -4.47
C GLY A 96 13.32 6.59 -3.84
N LEU A 97 13.22 6.74 -2.52
CA LEU A 97 13.96 7.77 -1.77
C LEU A 97 15.48 7.55 -1.81
N GLY A 98 15.94 6.31 -2.01
CA GLY A 98 17.33 5.98 -2.29
C GLY A 98 17.79 6.22 -3.73
N SER A 99 16.98 6.87 -4.58
CA SER A 99 17.22 7.03 -6.04
C SER A 99 17.37 5.70 -6.78
N ASN A 100 16.70 4.64 -6.31
CA ASN A 100 16.65 3.33 -6.94
C ASN A 100 15.19 2.89 -7.11
N ILE A 101 14.94 1.81 -7.84
CA ILE A 101 13.62 1.19 -7.96
C ILE A 101 13.78 -0.29 -7.61
N SER A 102 13.13 -0.71 -6.52
CA SER A 102 12.99 -2.14 -6.22
C SER A 102 12.00 -2.78 -7.19
N TRP A 103 12.53 -3.41 -8.24
CA TRP A 103 11.72 -4.14 -9.23
C TRP A 103 10.92 -5.30 -8.61
N LEU A 104 11.46 -5.93 -7.57
CA LEU A 104 10.76 -6.97 -6.82
C LEU A 104 9.51 -6.40 -6.13
N ALA A 105 9.68 -5.31 -5.38
CA ALA A 105 8.58 -4.65 -4.69
C ALA A 105 7.51 -4.14 -5.67
N LEU A 106 7.95 -3.56 -6.80
CA LEU A 106 7.06 -3.12 -7.87
C LEU A 106 6.27 -4.30 -8.48
N GLY A 107 6.94 -5.43 -8.74
CA GLY A 107 6.31 -6.64 -9.26
C GLY A 107 5.28 -7.24 -8.30
N ILE A 108 5.61 -7.28 -7.00
CA ILE A 108 4.69 -7.75 -5.95
C ILE A 108 3.46 -6.85 -5.88
N LEU A 109 3.65 -5.51 -5.83
CA LEU A 109 2.55 -4.55 -5.84
C LEU A 109 1.69 -4.66 -7.10
N ALA A 110 2.30 -4.81 -8.27
CA ALA A 110 1.57 -5.02 -9.52
C ALA A 110 0.73 -6.31 -9.48
N GLY A 111 1.27 -7.40 -8.91
CA GLY A 111 0.53 -8.63 -8.68
C GLY A 111 -0.69 -8.42 -7.78
N TYR A 112 -0.51 -7.75 -6.65
CA TYR A 112 -1.61 -7.41 -5.74
C TYR A 112 -2.63 -6.47 -6.39
N PHE A 113 -2.19 -5.52 -7.21
CA PHE A 113 -3.08 -4.63 -7.94
C PHE A 113 -4.00 -5.40 -8.87
N VAL A 114 -3.46 -6.35 -9.64
CA VAL A 114 -4.25 -7.21 -10.53
C VAL A 114 -5.23 -8.03 -9.71
N ILE A 115 -4.78 -8.71 -8.65
CA ILE A 115 -5.65 -9.54 -7.80
C ILE A 115 -6.78 -8.73 -7.18
N CYS A 116 -6.48 -7.57 -6.58
CA CYS A 116 -7.47 -6.73 -5.92
C CYS A 116 -8.45 -6.11 -6.91
N THR A 117 -7.97 -5.66 -8.07
CA THR A 117 -8.82 -5.12 -9.13
C THR A 117 -9.76 -6.19 -9.68
N THR A 118 -9.25 -7.40 -9.96
CA THR A 118 -10.09 -8.52 -10.39
C THR A 118 -11.13 -8.88 -9.34
N ALA A 119 -10.74 -8.96 -8.06
CA ALA A 119 -11.67 -9.21 -6.95
C ALA A 119 -12.74 -8.12 -6.85
N ALA A 120 -12.38 -6.85 -7.00
CA ALA A 120 -13.30 -5.73 -7.00
C ALA A 120 -14.29 -5.80 -8.17
N ILE A 121 -13.83 -6.11 -9.39
CA ILE A 121 -14.70 -6.26 -10.57
C ILE A 121 -15.71 -7.40 -10.39
N ILE A 122 -15.26 -8.55 -9.87
CA ILE A 122 -16.15 -9.70 -9.60
C ILE A 122 -17.18 -9.34 -8.53
N GLY A 123 -16.74 -8.70 -7.44
CA GLY A 123 -17.62 -8.24 -6.36
C GLY A 123 -18.67 -7.25 -6.87
N TYR A 124 -18.25 -6.27 -7.67
CA TYR A 124 -19.14 -5.30 -8.29
C TYR A 124 -20.24 -5.97 -9.13
N ARG A 125 -19.87 -6.90 -10.02
CA ARG A 125 -20.82 -7.65 -10.85
C ARG A 125 -21.85 -8.42 -10.02
N ARG A 126 -21.40 -9.11 -8.97
CA ARG A 126 -22.28 -9.85 -8.05
C ARG A 126 -23.28 -8.93 -7.34
N VAL A 127 -22.83 -7.76 -6.89
CA VAL A 127 -23.70 -6.78 -6.23
C VAL A 127 -24.74 -6.23 -7.20
N GLN A 128 -24.36 -5.95 -8.45
CA GLN A 128 -25.31 -5.52 -9.49
C GLN A 128 -26.40 -6.58 -9.72
N GLU A 129 -26.03 -7.85 -9.91
CA GLU A 129 -27.00 -8.94 -10.13
C GLU A 129 -28.01 -9.11 -8.98
N THR A 130 -27.61 -8.75 -7.76
CA THR A 130 -28.47 -8.86 -6.57
C THR A 130 -29.45 -7.68 -6.46
N ILE A 131 -29.09 -6.48 -6.93
CA ILE A 131 -29.92 -5.27 -6.83
C ILE A 131 -30.97 -5.21 -7.95
N TYR A 132 -30.67 -5.75 -9.13
CA TYR A 132 -31.57 -5.72 -10.29
C TYR A 132 -32.49 -6.95 -10.43
N ARG A 133 -32.52 -7.83 -9.42
CA ARG A 133 -33.51 -8.91 -9.28
C ARG A 133 -34.64 -8.48 -8.37
#